data_AF-A0A4W3H3W5-F1
#
_entry.id   AF-A0A4W3H3W5-F1
#
_cell.length_a   1.000
_cell.length_b   1.000
_cell.length_c   1.000
_cell.angle_alpha   90.00
_cell.angle_beta   90.00
_cell.angle_gamma   90.00
#
_symmetry.space_group_name_H-M   'P 1'
#
loop_
_entity.id
_entity.type
_entity.pdbx_description
1 polymer ?
#
loop_
_entity_poly.entity_id
_entity_poly.type
_entity_poly.pdbx_seq_one_letter_code
_entity_poly.pdbx_strand_id
1 'polypeptide(L)'
;MAELVLRALRGNSTSLNLTNKQLQQVPIAVIKLKALRTLRISNNYLIDLPPEIKTLRELTELNLGNNAFQHVPEVLFHMISLQKLQLYGNLISEITSGLFGKFLQQCLSFCNFY
;
A
#
# COMPACT_ATOMS: atom_id res chain seq x y z
N MET A 1 -16.18 4.38 9.48
CA MET A 1 -14.81 4.52 8.95
C MET A 1 -13.84 5.09 9.98
N ALA A 2 -14.09 6.32 10.48
CA ALA A 2 -13.20 7.00 11.45
C ALA A 2 -12.90 6.15 12.71
N GLU A 3 -13.91 5.44 13.24
CA GLU A 3 -13.74 4.65 14.46
C GLU A 3 -12.75 3.49 14.31
N LEU A 4 -12.68 2.82 13.16
CA LEU A 4 -11.73 1.72 12.91
C LEU A 4 -10.29 2.23 12.92
N VAL A 5 -10.04 3.37 12.27
CA VAL A 5 -8.71 3.98 12.23
C VAL A 5 -8.34 4.52 13.62
N LEU A 6 -9.28 5.10 14.37
CA LEU A 6 -9.06 5.56 15.74
C LEU A 6 -8.73 4.41 16.70
N ARG A 7 -9.42 3.26 16.58
CA ARG A 7 -9.12 2.06 17.36
C ARG A 7 -7.72 1.53 17.02
N ALA A 8 -7.37 1.48 15.73
CA ALA A 8 -6.04 1.07 15.30
C ALA A 8 -4.93 1.99 15.83
N LEU A 9 -5.19 3.30 15.87
CA LEU A 9 -4.24 4.28 16.44
C LEU A 9 -4.05 4.10 17.94
N ARG A 10 -5.13 3.85 18.69
CA ARG A 10 -5.06 3.60 20.14
C ARG A 10 -4.34 2.29 20.48
N GLY A 11 -4.54 1.26 19.64
CA GLY A 11 -4.00 -0.08 19.87
C GLY A 11 -2.61 -0.33 19.27
N ASN A 12 -1.97 0.69 18.66
CA ASN A 12 -0.72 0.54 17.91
C ASN A 12 -0.75 -0.66 16.93
N SER A 13 -1.83 -0.76 16.16
CA SER A 13 -2.08 -1.95 15.34
C SER A 13 -1.06 -2.10 14.20
N THR A 14 -0.57 -3.32 14.01
CA THR A 14 0.33 -3.69 12.92
C THR A 14 -0.42 -4.11 11.65
N SER A 15 -1.74 -4.28 11.73
CA SER A 15 -2.59 -4.65 10.59
C SER A 15 -3.86 -3.82 10.59
N LEU A 16 -4.24 -3.29 9.43
CA LEU A 16 -5.45 -2.50 9.24
C LEU A 16 -6.22 -2.97 8.01
N ASN A 17 -7.51 -3.25 8.20
CA ASN A 17 -8.44 -3.65 7.15
C ASN A 17 -9.50 -2.56 6.92
N LEU A 18 -9.44 -1.97 5.74
CA LEU A 18 -10.36 -0.96 5.20
C LEU A 18 -11.04 -1.45 3.91
N THR A 19 -11.12 -2.76 3.71
CA THR A 19 -11.80 -3.36 2.56
C THR A 19 -13.29 -3.02 2.55
N ASN A 20 -13.84 -2.72 1.36
CA ASN A 20 -15.25 -2.44 1.15
C ASN A 20 -15.80 -1.30 2.04
N LYS A 21 -15.12 -0.15 2.00
CA LYS A 21 -15.49 1.05 2.76
C LYS A 21 -15.89 2.22 1.88
N GLN A 22 -16.07 1.98 0.57
CA GLN A 22 -16.45 2.99 -0.43
C GLN A 22 -15.50 4.21 -0.42
N LEU A 23 -14.21 3.96 -0.13
CA LEU A 23 -13.21 5.01 -0.01
C LEU A 23 -12.82 5.54 -1.38
N GLN A 24 -12.86 6.86 -1.53
CA GLN A 24 -12.28 7.54 -2.70
C GLN A 24 -10.82 7.94 -2.47
N GLN A 25 -10.41 8.06 -1.20
CA GLN A 25 -9.04 8.38 -0.80
C GLN A 25 -8.64 7.59 0.45
N VAL A 26 -7.34 7.36 0.64
CA VAL A 26 -6.81 6.79 1.88
C VAL A 26 -6.87 7.86 2.98
N PRO A 27 -7.52 7.60 4.12
CA PRO A 27 -7.59 8.59 5.19
C PRO A 27 -6.20 8.92 5.75
N ILE A 28 -5.90 10.21 5.91
CA ILE A 28 -4.58 10.67 6.41
C ILE A 28 -4.20 10.07 7.78
N ALA A 29 -5.21 9.72 8.59
CA ALA A 29 -4.98 9.07 9.88
C ALA A 29 -4.29 7.70 9.77
N VAL A 30 -4.39 7.00 8.63
CA VAL A 30 -3.66 5.75 8.37
C VAL A 30 -2.14 5.98 8.38
N ILE A 31 -1.69 7.15 7.89
CA ILE A 31 -0.27 7.54 7.82
C ILE A 31 0.37 7.66 9.22
N LYS A 32 -0.45 7.84 10.27
CA LYS A 32 0.02 7.93 11.65
C LYS A 32 0.34 6.57 12.27
N LEU A 33 -0.07 5.46 11.66
CA LEU A 33 0.20 4.10 12.13
C LEU A 33 1.61 3.65 11.72
N LYS A 34 2.65 4.19 12.37
CA LYS A 34 4.05 3.93 11.97
C LYS A 34 4.50 2.47 12.10
N ALA A 35 3.86 1.68 12.97
CA ALA A 35 4.10 0.26 13.13
C ALA A 35 3.30 -0.64 12.17
N LEU A 36 2.54 -0.05 11.24
CA LEU A 36 1.68 -0.80 10.33
C LEU A 36 2.50 -1.66 9.36
N ARG A 37 2.27 -2.97 9.37
CA ARG A 37 2.90 -3.97 8.49
C ARG A 37 1.98 -4.41 7.36
N THR A 38 0.67 -4.51 7.62
CA THR A 38 -0.32 -4.96 6.64
C THR A 38 -1.44 -3.93 6.48
N LEU A 39 -1.70 -3.52 5.25
CA LEU A 39 -2.77 -2.60 4.91
C LEU A 39 -3.63 -3.18 3.79
N ARG A 40 -4.89 -3.46 4.09
CA ARG A 40 -5.88 -3.94 3.11
C ARG A 40 -6.90 -2.84 2.83
N ILE A 41 -6.95 -2.35 1.60
CA ILE A 41 -7.90 -1.30 1.16
C ILE A 41 -8.57 -1.73 -0.15
N SER A 42 -8.78 -3.03 -0.34
CA SER A 42 -9.42 -3.58 -1.54
C SER A 42 -10.92 -3.27 -1.61
N ASN A 43 -11.52 -3.38 -2.79
CA ASN A 43 -12.94 -3.11 -3.03
C ASN A 43 -13.32 -1.68 -2.59
N ASN A 44 -12.60 -0.69 -3.10
CA ASN A 44 -12.89 0.72 -2.87
C ASN A 44 -12.88 1.47 -4.23
N TYR A 45 -12.88 2.79 -4.21
CA TYR A 45 -12.88 3.65 -5.40
C TYR A 45 -11.63 4.51 -5.47
N LEU A 46 -10.49 3.99 -4.99
CA LEU A 46 -9.23 4.73 -4.99
C LEU A 46 -8.71 4.86 -6.42
N ILE A 47 -8.28 6.06 -6.78
CA ILE A 47 -7.59 6.34 -8.06
C ILE A 47 -6.10 6.63 -7.87
N ASP A 48 -5.71 7.03 -6.66
CA ASP A 48 -4.32 7.32 -6.29
C ASP A 48 -4.08 7.08 -4.79
N LEU A 49 -2.82 7.14 -4.36
CA LEU A 49 -2.38 7.09 -2.98
C LEU A 49 -1.78 8.43 -2.53
N PRO A 50 -1.97 8.83 -1.26
CA PRO A 50 -1.33 10.03 -0.74
C PRO A 50 0.21 9.87 -0.74
N PRO A 51 0.99 10.89 -1.13
CA PRO A 51 2.45 10.85 -1.15
C PRO A 51 3.09 10.45 0.19
N GLU A 52 2.41 10.73 1.30
CA GLU A 52 2.86 10.44 2.66
C GLU A 52 2.80 8.95 3.00
N ILE A 53 2.14 8.10 2.20
CA ILE A 53 2.07 6.65 2.44
C ILE A 53 3.45 6.00 2.45
N LYS A 54 4.43 6.58 1.75
CA LYS A 54 5.85 6.17 1.80
C LYS A 54 6.49 6.27 3.19
N THR A 55 5.88 7.03 4.12
CA THR A 55 6.36 7.15 5.49
C THR A 55 6.03 5.94 6.36
N LEU A 56 5.20 5.01 5.88
CA LEU A 56 4.92 3.73 6.54
C LEU A 56 6.08 2.76 6.29
N ARG A 57 7.21 3.01 6.97
CA ARG A 57 8.46 2.27 6.79
C ARG A 57 8.40 0.81 7.20
N GLU A 58 7.41 0.39 7.98
CA GLU A 58 7.22 -1.01 8.39
C GLU A 58 6.24 -1.78 7.48
N LEU A 59 5.62 -1.12 6.48
CA LEU A 59 4.59 -1.74 5.67
C LEU A 59 5.19 -2.74 4.68
N THR A 60 4.88 -4.02 4.89
CA THR A 60 5.36 -5.14 4.07
C THR A 60 4.30 -5.65 3.10
N GLU A 61 3.01 -5.53 3.45
CA GLU A 61 1.90 -5.97 2.61
C GLU A 61 0.89 -4.84 2.35
N LEU A 62 0.61 -4.58 1.07
CA LEU A 62 -0.39 -3.62 0.63
C LEU A 62 -1.33 -4.26 -0.41
N ASN A 63 -2.62 -4.30 -0.09
CA ASN A 63 -3.66 -4.77 -1.02
C ASN A 63 -4.55 -3.60 -1.47
N LEU A 64 -4.48 -3.29 -2.76
CA LEU A 64 -5.25 -2.28 -3.47
C LEU A 64 -6.16 -2.89 -4.56
N GLY A 65 -6.41 -4.19 -4.50
CA GLY A 65 -7.23 -4.87 -5.52
C GLY A 65 -8.66 -4.34 -5.57
N ASN A 66 -9.29 -4.41 -6.75
CA ASN A 66 -10.64 -3.90 -7.01
C ASN A 66 -10.78 -2.43 -6.59
N ASN A 67 -9.99 -1.57 -7.22
CA ASN A 67 -10.07 -0.11 -7.12
C ASN A 67 -10.12 0.48 -8.54
N ALA A 68 -9.87 1.77 -8.71
CA ALA A 68 -9.93 2.47 -9.99
C ALA A 68 -8.58 3.06 -10.42
N PHE A 69 -7.46 2.48 -9.97
CA PHE A 69 -6.13 2.91 -10.39
C PHE A 69 -5.94 2.69 -11.89
N GLN A 70 -5.60 3.74 -12.63
CA GLN A 70 -5.27 3.66 -14.06
C GLN A 70 -3.79 3.45 -14.32
N HIS A 71 -2.95 3.87 -13.37
CA HIS A 71 -1.51 3.70 -13.40
C HIS A 71 -1.05 3.23 -12.01
N VAL A 72 0.16 2.68 -11.95
CA VAL A 72 0.79 2.36 -10.67
C VAL A 72 1.29 3.67 -10.03
N PRO A 73 0.83 4.04 -8.82
CA PRO A 73 1.31 5.26 -8.15
C PRO A 73 2.82 5.25 -7.90
N GLU A 74 3.53 6.31 -8.31
CA GLU A 74 4.98 6.42 -8.15
C GLU A 74 5.44 6.37 -6.68
N VAL A 75 4.55 6.73 -5.75
CA VAL A 75 4.84 6.63 -4.31
C VAL A 75 5.19 5.20 -3.89
N LEU A 76 4.68 4.19 -4.60
CA LEU A 76 4.98 2.78 -4.34
C LEU A 76 6.45 2.43 -4.60
N PHE A 77 7.15 3.18 -5.48
CA PHE A 77 8.58 2.97 -5.76
C PHE A 77 9.44 3.31 -4.53
N HIS A 78 8.95 4.21 -3.69
CA HIS A 78 9.66 4.72 -2.51
C HIS A 78 9.34 3.92 -1.23
N MET A 79 8.46 2.92 -1.30
CA MET A 79 8.08 2.08 -0.16
C MET A 79 9.10 0.95 0.03
N ILE A 80 10.17 1.24 0.77
CA ILE A 80 11.36 0.38 0.91
C ILE A 80 11.08 -1.02 1.49
N SER A 81 10.12 -1.13 2.41
CA SER A 81 9.84 -2.39 3.12
C SER A 81 8.72 -3.20 2.47
N LEU A 82 8.06 -2.67 1.44
CA LEU A 82 6.93 -3.31 0.80
C LEU A 82 7.41 -4.52 -0.01
N GLN A 83 6.98 -5.71 0.40
CA GLN A 83 7.33 -6.99 -0.20
C GLN A 83 6.19 -7.56 -1.04
N LYS A 84 4.95 -7.26 -0.65
CA LYS A 84 3.76 -7.79 -1.31
C LYS A 84 2.81 -6.66 -1.69
N LEU A 85 2.55 -6.55 -2.99
CA LEU A 85 1.64 -5.58 -3.58
C LEU A 85 0.58 -6.31 -4.40
N GLN A 86 -0.69 -6.05 -4.14
CA GLN A 86 -1.81 -6.62 -4.90
C GLN A 86 -2.58 -5.49 -5.59
N LEU A 87 -2.67 -5.56 -6.93
CA LEU A 87 -3.30 -4.55 -7.79
C LEU A 87 -4.38 -5.13 -8.73
N TYR A 88 -4.79 -6.38 -8.52
CA TYR A 88 -5.81 -7.05 -9.36
C TYR A 88 -7.11 -6.24 -9.46
N GLY A 89 -7.83 -6.35 -10.56
CA GLY A 89 -9.13 -5.67 -10.73
C GLY A 89 -9.07 -4.14 -10.68
N ASN A 90 -7.93 -3.55 -11.06
CA ASN A 90 -7.80 -2.14 -11.37
C ASN A 90 -7.84 -1.92 -12.89
N LEU A 91 -7.67 -0.67 -13.32
CA LEU A 91 -7.65 -0.24 -14.72
C LEU A 91 -6.22 -0.04 -15.24
N ILE A 92 -5.23 -0.67 -14.61
CA ILE A 92 -3.82 -0.50 -14.93
C ILE A 92 -3.52 -1.20 -16.26
N SER A 93 -3.28 -0.41 -17.30
CA SER A 93 -2.91 -0.91 -18.64
C SER A 93 -1.40 -0.99 -18.86
N GLU A 94 -0.62 -0.29 -18.04
CA GLU A 94 0.84 -0.27 -18.13
C GLU A 94 1.49 -0.40 -16.75
N ILE A 95 2.58 -1.16 -16.71
CA ILE A 95 3.45 -1.22 -15.54
C ILE A 95 4.71 -0.43 -15.89
N THR A 96 4.96 0.64 -15.14
CA THR A 96 6.14 1.48 -15.35
C THR A 96 7.43 0.75 -14.94
N SER A 97 8.53 1.06 -15.63
CA SER A 97 9.85 0.48 -15.37
C SER A 97 10.35 0.70 -13.93
N GLY A 98 9.90 1.78 -13.27
CA GLY A 98 10.21 2.07 -11.87
C GLY A 98 9.72 0.98 -10.90
N LEU A 99 8.52 0.42 -11.14
CA LEU A 99 8.01 -0.67 -10.30
C LEU A 99 8.78 -1.97 -10.53
N PHE A 100 9.10 -2.27 -11.79
CA PHE A 100 9.92 -3.43 -12.15
C PHE A 100 11.30 -3.35 -11.51
N GLY A 101 11.97 -2.20 -11.61
CA GLY A 101 13.29 -1.97 -11.00
C GLY A 101 13.29 -2.24 -9.50
N LYS A 102 12.25 -1.80 -8.79
CA LYS A 102 12.10 -2.05 -7.35
C LYS A 102 12.03 -3.53 -7.00
N PHE A 103 11.12 -4.27 -7.63
CA PHE A 103 10.93 -5.70 -7.30
C PHE A 103 12.10 -6.56 -7.79
N LEU A 104 12.73 -6.20 -8.91
CA LEU A 104 13.97 -6.83 -9.37
C LEU A 104 15.14 -6.58 -8.40
N GLN A 105 15.31 -5.36 -7.89
CA GLN A 105 16.32 -5.06 -6.86
C GLN A 105 16.08 -5.84 -5.58
N GLN A 106 14.81 -6.03 -5.17
CA GLN A 106 14.50 -6.93 -4.06
C GLN A 106 14.94 -8.36 -4.37
N CYS A 107 14.58 -8.94 -5.52
CA CYS A 107 15.04 -10.27 -5.91
C CYS A 107 16.58 -10.39 -5.90
N LEU A 108 17.30 -9.41 -6.45
CA LEU A 108 18.77 -9.40 -6.45
C LEU A 108 19.37 -9.27 -5.03
N SER A 109 18.73 -8.52 -4.14
CA SER A 109 19.15 -8.44 -2.73
C SER A 109 18.97 -9.77 -1.99
N PHE A 110 18.02 -10.62 -2.41
CA PHE A 110 17.87 -11.98 -1.91
C PHE A 110 18.85 -12.96 -2.56
N CYS A 111 19.30 -12.71 -3.79
CA CYS A 111 20.29 -13.56 -4.48
C CYS A 111 21.75 -13.29 -4.07
N ASN A 112 22.07 -12.19 -3.40
CA ASN A 112 23.43 -11.87 -2.94
C ASN A 112 23.79 -12.47 -1.56
N PHE A 113 23.09 -13.52 -1.13
CA PHE A 113 23.57 -14.40 -0.05
C PHE A 113 23.89 -15.77 -0.66
N TYR A 114 25.16 -16.18 -0.52
CA TYR A 114 25.87 -17.37 -1.01
C TYR A 114 26.78 -17.14 -2.23
#